data_AF-A0A6C0NGD2-F1
#
_entry.id   AF-A0A6C0NGD2-F1
#
_cell.length_a   1.000
_cell.length_b   1.000
_cell.length_c   1.000
_cell.angle_alpha   90.00
_cell.angle_beta   90.00
_cell.angle_gamma   90.00
#
_symmetry.space_group_name_H-M   'P 1'
#
loop_
_entity.id
_entity.type
_entity.pdbx_description
1 polymer ?
#
loop_
_entity_poly.entity_id
_entity_poly.type
_entity_poly.pdbx_seq_one_letter_code
_entity_poly.pdbx_strand_id
1 'polypeptide(L)'
;MEHGARQNTTRVIAVGFISLGTLLTLSLATNIIQGINNYRLQTEQKVAVTPMLFRAPFAVSQNQADASYIEQLGLSFVALRLNVTPETVDAQHQQLLRYVLPASQNSLKVQLAEDAKRIKDNNVNSTFYMTSMRAWPAENRVDIRGELKTWIGDSKPYSEIKSYVIQFSRVDGVSWLARFGEINNEKN
;
A
#
# COMPACT_ATOMS: atom_id res chain seq x y z
N MET A 1 8.42 65.97 -39.62
CA MET A 1 7.55 64.91 -39.04
C MET A 1 8.29 63.57 -38.83
N GLU A 2 9.51 63.38 -39.36
CA GLU A 2 10.29 62.12 -39.19
C GLU A 2 10.83 61.85 -37.78
N HIS A 3 11.11 62.88 -36.97
CA HIS A 3 11.70 62.69 -35.64
C HIS A 3 10.76 61.99 -34.64
N GLY A 4 9.43 62.17 -34.77
CA GLY A 4 8.45 61.51 -33.91
C GLY A 4 8.26 60.01 -34.21
N ALA A 5 8.34 59.63 -35.49
CA ALA A 5 8.25 58.23 -35.91
C ALA A 5 9.46 57.41 -35.41
N ARG A 6 10.66 57.99 -35.48
CA ARG A 6 11.91 57.35 -35.04
C ARG A 6 11.95 57.09 -33.53
N GLN A 7 11.43 58.02 -32.72
CA GLN A 7 11.30 57.83 -31.26
C GLN A 7 10.30 56.73 -30.88
N ASN A 8 9.21 56.57 -31.65
CA ASN A 8 8.22 55.52 -31.39
C ASN A 8 8.79 54.12 -31.71
N THR A 9 9.53 53.99 -32.81
CA THR A 9 10.22 52.73 -33.18
C THR A 9 11.28 52.34 -32.16
N THR A 10 12.08 53.29 -31.66
CA THR A 10 13.10 52.99 -30.61
C THR A 10 12.46 52.54 -29.30
N ARG A 11 11.32 53.11 -28.90
CA ARG A 11 10.58 52.67 -27.70
C ARG A 11 10.01 51.26 -27.83
N VAL A 12 9.46 50.91 -28.99
CA VAL A 12 8.96 49.56 -29.26
C VAL A 12 10.10 48.53 -29.24
N ILE A 13 11.25 48.86 -29.83
CA ILE A 13 12.44 48.01 -29.79
C ILE A 13 12.94 47.85 -28.35
N ALA A 14 12.98 48.92 -27.56
CA ALA A 14 13.39 48.87 -26.15
C ALA A 14 12.45 48.01 -25.29
N VAL A 15 11.13 48.14 -25.47
CA VAL A 15 10.13 47.29 -24.81
C VAL A 15 10.29 45.82 -25.25
N GLY A 16 10.58 45.59 -26.53
CA GLY A 16 10.92 44.27 -27.06
C GLY A 16 12.10 43.64 -26.33
N PHE A 17 13.21 44.36 -26.17
CA PHE A 17 14.38 43.87 -25.44
C PHE A 17 14.11 43.62 -23.95
N ILE A 18 13.34 44.49 -23.29
CA ILE A 18 12.94 44.30 -21.89
C ILE A 18 12.07 43.03 -21.75
N SER A 19 11.09 42.86 -22.64
CA SER A 19 10.21 41.68 -22.63
C SER A 19 10.95 40.38 -22.93
N LEU A 20 11.97 40.44 -23.79
CA LEU A 20 12.83 39.30 -24.10
C LEU A 20 13.72 38.97 -22.91
N GLY A 21 14.24 39.99 -22.22
CA GLY A 21 15.03 39.84 -21.00
C GLY A 21 14.23 39.20 -19.87
N THR A 22 13.00 39.65 -19.63
CA THR A 22 12.13 39.05 -18.61
C THR A 22 11.80 37.60 -18.93
N LEU A 23 11.45 37.28 -20.19
CA LEU A 23 11.24 35.91 -20.64
C LEU A 23 12.46 35.01 -20.42
N LEU A 24 13.66 35.52 -20.75
CA LEU A 24 14.92 34.79 -20.54
C LEU A 24 15.15 34.50 -19.06
N THR A 25 14.95 35.49 -18.17
CA THR A 25 15.14 35.28 -16.72
C THR A 25 14.14 34.29 -16.13
N LEU A 26 12.87 34.34 -16.54
CA LEU A 26 11.84 33.37 -16.14
C LEU A 26 12.16 31.95 -16.65
N SER A 27 12.63 31.83 -17.89
CA SER A 27 13.06 30.56 -18.46
C SER A 27 14.25 29.98 -17.69
N LEU A 28 15.26 30.79 -17.35
CA LEU A 28 16.39 30.34 -16.54
C LEU A 28 15.95 29.90 -15.14
N ALA A 29 15.08 30.66 -14.48
CA ALA A 29 14.58 30.34 -13.15
C ALA A 29 13.82 29.00 -13.13
N THR A 30 12.95 28.75 -14.12
CA THR A 30 12.22 27.48 -14.22
C THR A 30 13.15 26.30 -14.49
N ASN A 31 14.19 26.46 -15.31
CA ASN A 31 15.20 25.42 -15.55
C ASN A 31 16.02 25.10 -14.29
N ILE A 32 16.38 26.12 -13.49
CA ILE A 32 17.09 25.91 -12.22
C ILE A 32 16.20 25.15 -11.23
N ILE A 33 14.93 25.54 -11.08
CA ILE A 33 13.97 24.84 -10.20
C ILE A 33 13.78 23.40 -10.66
N GLN A 34 13.63 23.16 -11.97
CA GLN A 34 13.55 21.80 -12.52
C GLN A 34 14.83 21.02 -12.27
N GLY A 35 16.01 21.63 -12.42
CA GLY A 35 17.30 21.02 -12.12
C GLY A 35 17.45 20.61 -10.65
N ILE A 36 17.04 21.47 -9.72
CA ILE A 36 17.05 21.16 -8.28
C ILE A 36 16.08 20.02 -7.95
N ASN A 37 14.85 20.06 -8.49
CA ASN A 37 13.89 18.97 -8.29
C ASN A 37 14.39 17.65 -8.89
N ASN A 38 14.96 17.68 -10.09
CA ASN A 38 15.50 16.50 -10.75
C ASN A 38 16.70 15.93 -9.99
N TYR A 39 17.61 16.79 -9.51
CA TYR A 39 18.72 16.38 -8.67
C TYR A 39 18.27 15.74 -7.35
N ARG A 40 17.22 16.30 -6.71
CA ARG A 40 16.59 15.68 -5.53
C ARG A 40 15.98 14.33 -5.86
N LEU A 41 15.25 14.21 -6.96
CA LEU A 41 14.62 12.96 -7.40
C LEU A 41 15.66 11.88 -7.77
N GLN A 42 16.77 12.25 -8.40
CA GLN A 42 17.87 11.33 -8.72
C GLN A 42 18.66 10.91 -7.48
N THR A 43 18.89 11.83 -6.55
CA THR A 43 19.58 11.52 -5.28
C THR A 43 18.70 10.68 -4.35
N GLU A 44 17.38 10.85 -4.42
CA GLU A 44 16.39 9.96 -3.81
C GLU A 44 16.11 8.70 -4.67
N GLN A 45 17.05 8.25 -5.51
CA GLN A 45 17.02 6.89 -6.04
C GLN A 45 17.10 5.90 -4.86
N LYS A 46 15.94 5.57 -4.32
CA LYS A 46 15.76 4.54 -3.31
C LYS A 46 16.17 3.23 -3.96
N VAL A 47 17.38 2.78 -3.67
CA VAL A 47 17.83 1.43 -4.04
C VAL A 47 16.83 0.48 -3.41
N ALA A 48 16.02 -0.17 -4.25
CA ALA A 48 15.06 -1.17 -3.81
C ALA A 48 15.84 -2.41 -3.36
N VAL A 49 16.29 -2.40 -2.10
CA VAL A 49 16.84 -3.59 -1.46
C VAL A 49 15.65 -4.43 -1.02
N THR A 50 15.36 -5.48 -1.78
CA THR A 50 14.36 -6.49 -1.41
C THR A 50 14.93 -7.32 -0.26
N PRO A 51 14.42 -7.22 0.98
CA PRO A 51 14.86 -8.12 2.05
C PRO A 51 14.52 -9.56 1.66
N MET A 52 15.30 -10.56 2.10
CA MET A 52 15.11 -11.97 1.72
C MET A 52 13.71 -12.55 1.97
N LEU A 53 12.89 -11.91 2.80
CA LEU A 53 11.49 -12.29 3.05
C LEU A 53 10.53 -11.86 1.92
N PHE A 54 10.99 -11.05 0.97
CA PHE A 54 10.19 -10.50 -0.12
C PHE A 54 10.56 -11.18 -1.44
N ARG A 55 9.54 -11.59 -2.21
CA ARG A 55 9.75 -12.40 -3.43
C ARG A 55 10.12 -11.56 -4.67
N ALA A 56 9.97 -10.24 -4.61
CA ALA A 56 10.31 -9.31 -5.70
C ALA A 56 10.61 -7.89 -5.18
N PRO A 57 11.45 -7.10 -5.87
CA PRO A 57 11.57 -5.67 -5.62
C PRO A 57 10.24 -4.97 -5.89
N PHE A 58 9.88 -4.02 -5.03
CA PHE A 58 8.63 -3.27 -5.12
C PHE A 58 8.90 -1.77 -5.04
N ALA A 59 8.34 -1.00 -5.96
CA ALA A 59 8.24 0.44 -5.88
C ALA A 59 6.93 0.81 -5.18
N VAL A 60 7.03 1.68 -4.18
CA VAL A 60 5.85 2.25 -3.50
C VAL A 60 5.80 3.73 -3.85
N SER A 61 4.85 4.11 -4.69
CA SER A 61 4.51 5.51 -4.94
C SER A 61 3.36 5.93 -4.00
N GLN A 62 3.16 7.23 -3.79
CA GLN A 62 2.01 7.72 -3.03
C GLN A 62 0.68 7.20 -3.61
N ASN A 63 0.55 7.16 -4.93
CA ASN A 63 -0.70 6.84 -5.61
C ASN A 63 -0.84 5.38 -6.05
N GLN A 64 0.26 4.65 -6.22
CA GLN A 64 0.22 3.27 -6.68
C GLN A 64 1.23 2.43 -5.90
N ALA A 65 0.78 1.27 -5.46
CA ALA A 65 1.63 0.23 -4.95
C ALA A 65 1.70 -0.90 -5.96
N ASP A 66 2.90 -1.39 -6.23
CA ASP A 66 3.09 -2.53 -7.14
C ASP A 66 2.34 -3.77 -6.65
N ALA A 67 1.99 -4.64 -7.59
CA ALA A 67 1.35 -5.93 -7.29
C ALA A 67 2.11 -6.70 -6.20
N SER A 68 3.43 -6.77 -6.29
CA SER A 68 4.26 -7.47 -5.30
C SER A 68 4.17 -6.89 -3.90
N TYR A 69 3.94 -5.58 -3.74
CA TYR A 69 3.75 -4.95 -2.43
C TYR A 69 2.43 -5.39 -1.79
N ILE A 70 1.33 -5.31 -2.54
CA ILE A 70 0.01 -5.70 -2.01
C ILE A 70 -0.08 -7.21 -1.78
N GLU A 71 0.56 -8.02 -2.61
CA GLU A 71 0.71 -9.47 -2.41
C GLU A 71 1.40 -9.78 -1.08
N GLN A 72 2.51 -9.11 -0.82
CA GLN A 72 3.27 -9.30 0.42
C GLN A 72 2.46 -8.88 1.66
N LEU A 73 1.73 -7.77 1.57
CA LEU A 73 0.84 -7.35 2.64
C LEU A 73 -0.29 -8.35 2.85
N GLY A 74 -0.89 -8.87 1.77
CA GLY A 74 -1.92 -9.90 1.81
C GLY A 74 -1.42 -11.14 2.54
N LEU A 75 -0.25 -11.67 2.14
CA LEU A 75 0.40 -12.80 2.79
C LEU A 75 0.62 -12.57 4.29
N SER A 76 1.12 -11.38 4.65
CA SER A 76 1.39 -11.02 6.03
C SER A 76 0.11 -10.98 6.87
N PHE A 77 -0.97 -10.40 6.34
CA PHE A 77 -2.25 -10.31 7.04
C PHE A 77 -2.95 -11.65 7.17
N VAL A 78 -2.86 -12.51 6.15
CA VAL A 78 -3.33 -13.90 6.26
C VAL A 78 -2.60 -14.63 7.38
N ALA A 79 -1.28 -14.53 7.42
CA ALA A 79 -0.49 -15.18 8.47
C ALA A 79 -0.89 -14.67 9.87
N LEU A 80 -1.02 -13.35 10.06
CA LEU A 80 -1.41 -12.76 11.34
C LEU A 80 -2.85 -13.08 11.78
N ARG A 81 -3.73 -13.48 10.85
CA ARG A 81 -5.12 -13.77 11.17
C ARG A 81 -5.41 -15.26 11.30
N LEU A 82 -4.73 -16.09 10.49
CA LEU A 82 -5.06 -17.52 10.35
C LEU A 82 -4.01 -18.47 10.94
N ASN A 83 -2.77 -18.01 11.20
CA ASN A 83 -1.70 -18.87 11.73
C ASN A 83 -1.57 -18.71 13.25
N VAL A 84 -2.64 -18.97 13.98
CA VAL A 84 -2.78 -18.67 15.40
C VAL A 84 -2.76 -19.94 16.27
N THR A 85 -2.15 -19.81 17.45
CA THR A 85 -2.22 -20.77 18.56
C THR A 85 -2.75 -20.05 19.81
N PRO A 86 -3.18 -20.77 20.87
CA PRO A 86 -3.63 -20.14 22.12
C PRO A 86 -2.60 -19.19 22.74
N GLU A 87 -1.31 -19.47 22.54
CA GLU A 87 -0.19 -18.67 23.07
C GLU A 87 0.13 -17.46 22.20
N THR A 88 -0.15 -17.53 20.89
CA THR A 88 0.27 -16.51 19.92
C THR A 88 -0.85 -15.59 19.44
N VAL A 89 -2.12 -15.99 19.64
CA VAL A 89 -3.30 -15.29 19.11
C VAL A 89 -3.38 -13.82 19.54
N ASP A 90 -3.06 -13.48 20.79
CA ASP A 90 -3.12 -12.08 21.25
C ASP A 90 -2.08 -11.21 20.54
N ALA A 91 -0.84 -11.70 20.44
CA ALA A 91 0.25 -10.97 19.83
C ALA A 91 0.00 -10.76 18.34
N GLN A 92 -0.50 -11.78 17.65
CA GLN A 92 -0.83 -11.69 16.22
C GLN A 92 -2.00 -10.74 15.96
N HIS A 93 -3.09 -10.83 16.75
CA HIS A 93 -4.22 -9.91 16.65
C HIS A 93 -3.81 -8.47 16.99
N GLN A 94 -2.97 -8.27 18.00
CA GLN A 94 -2.44 -6.94 18.32
C GLN A 94 -1.60 -6.37 17.18
N GLN A 95 -0.78 -7.19 16.52
CA GLN A 95 -0.02 -6.77 15.35
C GLN A 95 -0.93 -6.41 14.18
N LEU A 96 -1.99 -7.20 13.93
CA LEU A 96 -2.98 -6.92 12.88
C LEU A 96 -3.68 -5.57 13.10
N LEU A 97 -4.04 -5.25 14.35
CA LEU A 97 -4.69 -3.97 14.71
C LEU A 97 -3.84 -2.74 14.39
N ARG A 98 -2.50 -2.85 14.27
CA ARG A 98 -1.62 -1.73 13.90
C ARG A 98 -1.80 -1.29 12.45
N TYR A 99 -2.38 -2.15 11.61
CA TYR A 99 -2.59 -1.90 10.18
C TYR A 99 -4.05 -1.58 9.85
N VAL A 100 -4.91 -1.38 10.85
CA VAL A 100 -6.33 -1.06 10.67
C VAL A 100 -6.55 0.42 10.95
N LEU A 101 -7.46 1.05 10.21
CA LEU A 101 -7.80 2.46 10.43
C LEU A 101 -8.25 2.70 11.87
N PRO A 102 -7.82 3.80 12.53
CA PRO A 102 -8.18 4.09 13.92
C PRO A 102 -9.69 4.10 14.18
N ALA A 103 -10.49 4.55 13.22
CA ALA A 103 -11.95 4.57 13.32
C ALA A 103 -12.59 3.17 13.42
N SER A 104 -11.99 2.15 12.79
CA SER A 104 -12.49 0.77 12.77
C SER A 104 -11.75 -0.15 13.77
N GLN A 105 -10.74 0.38 14.46
CA GLN A 105 -9.88 -0.42 15.32
C GLN A 105 -10.63 -0.94 16.55
N ASN A 106 -11.52 -0.13 17.14
CA ASN A 106 -12.26 -0.51 18.35
C ASN A 106 -13.23 -1.66 18.11
N SER A 107 -14.04 -1.58 17.05
CA SER A 107 -14.99 -2.63 16.71
C SER A 107 -14.28 -3.95 16.39
N LEU A 108 -13.20 -3.89 15.60
CA LEU A 108 -12.41 -5.07 15.27
C LEU A 108 -11.71 -5.64 16.51
N LYS A 109 -11.19 -4.81 17.41
CA LYS A 109 -10.54 -5.26 18.64
C LYS A 109 -11.48 -6.10 19.51
N VAL A 110 -12.75 -5.72 19.63
CA VAL A 110 -13.75 -6.49 20.39
C VAL A 110 -13.96 -7.87 19.75
N GLN A 111 -14.14 -7.92 18.43
CA GLN A 111 -14.31 -9.18 17.70
C GLN A 111 -13.07 -10.09 17.82
N LEU A 112 -11.87 -9.52 17.62
CA LEU A 112 -10.61 -10.26 17.75
C LEU A 112 -10.36 -10.78 19.17
N ALA A 113 -10.82 -10.06 20.20
CA ALA A 113 -10.71 -10.50 21.58
C ALA A 113 -11.67 -11.67 21.90
N GLU A 114 -12.89 -11.64 21.35
CA GLU A 114 -13.82 -12.75 21.46
C GLU A 114 -13.29 -14.00 20.76
N ASP A 115 -12.77 -13.84 19.53
CA ASP A 115 -12.12 -14.93 18.78
C ASP A 115 -10.93 -15.51 19.55
N ALA A 116 -10.07 -14.65 20.09
CA ALA A 116 -8.91 -15.07 20.88
C ALA A 116 -9.32 -15.87 22.12
N LYS A 117 -10.39 -15.45 22.80
CA LYS A 117 -10.94 -16.18 23.94
C LYS A 117 -11.43 -17.56 23.53
N ARG A 118 -12.20 -17.66 22.44
CA ARG A 118 -12.69 -18.95 21.93
C ARG A 118 -11.55 -19.89 21.50
N ILE A 119 -10.50 -19.35 20.90
CA ILE A 119 -9.30 -20.10 20.50
C ILE A 119 -8.59 -20.67 21.74
N LYS A 120 -8.45 -19.87 22.80
CA LYS A 120 -7.83 -20.31 24.06
C LYS A 120 -8.68 -21.32 24.80
N ASP A 121 -9.98 -21.05 24.96
CA ASP A 121 -10.90 -21.90 25.72
C ASP A 121 -11.01 -23.30 25.09
N ASN A 122 -10.95 -23.40 23.76
CA ASN A 122 -11.06 -24.66 23.02
C ASN A 122 -9.70 -25.25 22.60
N ASN A 123 -8.58 -24.67 23.03
CA ASN A 123 -7.22 -25.07 22.63
C ASN A 123 -7.09 -25.27 21.11
N VAL A 124 -7.50 -24.26 20.35
CA VAL A 124 -7.52 -24.29 18.88
C VAL A 124 -6.17 -23.83 18.34
N ASN A 125 -5.60 -24.61 17.44
CA ASN A 125 -4.46 -24.23 16.63
C ASN A 125 -4.91 -24.19 15.17
N SER A 126 -4.54 -23.14 14.45
CA SER A 126 -4.87 -23.02 13.03
C SER A 126 -3.64 -22.60 12.24
N THR A 127 -3.51 -23.13 11.03
CA THR A 127 -2.49 -22.70 10.08
C THR A 127 -3.02 -22.75 8.67
N PHE A 128 -2.63 -21.78 7.86
CA PHE A 128 -3.09 -21.61 6.50
C PHE A 128 -1.97 -21.88 5.50
N TYR A 129 -2.19 -22.89 4.66
CA TYR A 129 -1.30 -23.24 3.56
C TYR A 129 -1.84 -22.65 2.26
N MET A 130 -1.27 -21.52 1.85
CA MET A 130 -1.63 -20.89 0.58
C MET A 130 -1.31 -21.80 -0.61
N THR A 131 -2.27 -21.93 -1.53
CA THR A 131 -2.12 -22.66 -2.80
C THR A 131 -2.05 -21.71 -3.99
N SER A 132 -2.80 -20.60 -3.97
CA SER A 132 -2.72 -19.57 -4.99
C SER A 132 -3.02 -18.18 -4.44
N MET A 133 -2.54 -17.17 -5.16
CA MET A 133 -2.77 -15.76 -4.84
C MET A 133 -2.89 -14.97 -6.13
N ARG A 134 -3.78 -13.98 -6.13
CA ARG A 134 -3.96 -13.03 -7.23
C ARG A 134 -4.13 -11.63 -6.66
N ALA A 135 -3.25 -10.72 -7.09
CA ALA A 135 -3.35 -9.32 -6.74
C ALA A 135 -4.01 -8.50 -7.85
N TRP A 136 -4.81 -7.52 -7.43
CA TRP A 136 -5.51 -6.55 -8.24
C TRP A 136 -5.10 -5.15 -7.79
N PRO A 137 -3.97 -4.59 -8.29
CA PRO A 137 -3.46 -3.28 -7.89
C PRO A 137 -4.45 -2.14 -8.12
N ALA A 138 -5.20 -2.19 -9.24
CA ALA A 138 -6.21 -1.18 -9.58
C ALA A 138 -7.34 -1.09 -8.54
N GLU A 139 -7.67 -2.22 -7.89
CA GLU A 139 -8.74 -2.30 -6.88
C GLU A 139 -8.21 -2.27 -5.43
N ASN A 140 -6.88 -2.17 -5.25
CA ASN A 140 -6.20 -2.37 -3.96
C ASN A 140 -6.70 -3.64 -3.25
N ARG A 141 -6.75 -4.75 -3.99
CA ARG A 141 -7.33 -6.01 -3.53
C ARG A 141 -6.40 -7.18 -3.80
N VAL A 142 -6.39 -8.15 -2.89
CA VAL A 142 -5.69 -9.43 -3.07
C VAL A 142 -6.63 -10.56 -2.71
N ASP A 143 -6.72 -11.54 -3.61
CA ASP A 143 -7.45 -12.78 -3.42
C ASP A 143 -6.46 -13.90 -3.14
N ILE A 144 -6.66 -14.62 -2.03
CA ILE A 144 -5.76 -15.69 -1.59
C ILE A 144 -6.58 -16.96 -1.39
N ARG A 145 -6.14 -18.05 -1.99
CA ARG A 145 -6.74 -19.38 -1.84
C ARG A 145 -5.76 -20.32 -1.20
N GLY A 146 -6.25 -21.18 -0.32
CA GLY A 146 -5.39 -22.12 0.41
C GLY A 146 -6.19 -23.14 1.21
N GLU A 147 -5.44 -24.00 1.88
CA GLU A 147 -5.93 -25.03 2.78
C GLU A 147 -5.76 -24.52 4.22
N LEU A 148 -6.87 -24.30 4.93
CA LEU A 148 -6.86 -23.99 6.36
C LEU A 148 -6.90 -25.29 7.15
N LYS A 149 -5.84 -25.58 7.90
CA LYS A 149 -5.81 -26.70 8.85
C LYS A 149 -6.04 -26.20 10.26
N THR A 150 -6.99 -26.82 10.94
CA THR A 150 -7.36 -26.48 12.31
C THR A 150 -7.33 -27.72 13.19
N TRP A 151 -6.61 -27.65 14.30
CA TRP A 151 -6.54 -28.64 15.36
C TRP A 151 -7.29 -28.12 16.59
N ILE A 152 -8.06 -28.97 17.23
CA ILE A 152 -8.79 -28.64 18.47
C ILE A 152 -8.31 -29.62 19.53
N GLY A 153 -7.49 -29.16 20.47
CA GLY A 153 -6.79 -30.05 21.41
C GLY A 153 -5.96 -31.12 20.68
N ASP A 154 -6.09 -32.38 21.11
CA ASP A 154 -5.37 -33.53 20.54
C ASP A 154 -6.09 -34.18 19.33
N SER A 155 -7.11 -33.52 18.80
CA SER A 155 -7.90 -34.04 17.68
C SER A 155 -7.11 -34.03 16.36
N LYS A 156 -7.50 -34.91 15.42
CA LYS A 156 -6.99 -34.84 14.05
C LYS A 156 -7.33 -33.49 13.42
N PRO A 157 -6.45 -32.92 12.57
CA PRO A 157 -6.72 -31.65 11.91
C PRO A 157 -7.93 -31.76 10.97
N TYR A 158 -8.82 -30.78 11.10
CA TYR A 158 -9.80 -30.48 10.08
C TYR A 158 -9.12 -29.66 8.99
N SER A 159 -9.34 -30.04 7.74
CA SER A 159 -8.80 -29.32 6.59
C SER A 159 -9.93 -28.81 5.71
N GLU A 160 -9.88 -27.52 5.38
CA GLU A 160 -10.88 -26.87 4.56
C GLU A 160 -10.21 -25.97 3.51
N ILE A 161 -10.67 -26.05 2.25
CA ILE A 161 -10.19 -25.16 1.20
C ILE A 161 -10.96 -23.84 1.31
N LYS A 162 -10.26 -22.78 1.72
CA LYS A 162 -10.84 -21.45 1.87
C LYS A 162 -10.22 -20.46 0.88
N SER A 163 -11.05 -19.51 0.46
CA SER A 163 -10.63 -18.37 -0.36
C SER A 163 -10.93 -17.10 0.42
N TYR A 164 -9.96 -16.19 0.49
CA TYR A 164 -10.07 -14.93 1.21
C TYR A 164 -9.87 -13.76 0.28
N VAL A 165 -10.64 -12.70 0.50
CA VAL A 165 -10.47 -11.39 -0.11
C VAL A 165 -9.93 -10.43 0.94
N ILE A 166 -8.84 -9.76 0.58
CA ILE A 166 -8.22 -8.72 1.40
C ILE A 166 -8.26 -7.44 0.59
N GLN A 167 -8.90 -6.42 1.15
CA GLN A 167 -8.98 -5.11 0.55
C GLN A 167 -8.25 -4.08 1.40
N PHE A 168 -7.48 -3.24 0.72
CA PHE A 168 -6.67 -2.20 1.33
C PHE A 168 -7.26 -0.83 1.01
N SER A 169 -7.21 0.07 1.98
CA SER A 169 -7.45 1.50 1.78
C SER A 169 -6.13 2.24 1.89
N ARG A 170 -5.84 3.12 0.94
CA ARG A 170 -4.58 3.86 0.91
C ARG A 170 -4.85 5.32 1.25
N VAL A 171 -4.24 5.80 2.33
CA VAL A 171 -4.34 7.19 2.80
C VAL A 171 -2.92 7.66 3.12
N ASP A 172 -2.51 8.79 2.56
CA ASP A 172 -1.18 9.41 2.77
C ASP A 172 0.01 8.47 2.50
N GLY A 173 -0.14 7.56 1.51
CA GLY A 173 0.90 6.58 1.16
C GLY A 173 1.01 5.38 2.10
N VAL A 174 0.15 5.30 3.13
CA VAL A 174 0.02 4.15 4.03
C VAL A 174 -1.12 3.26 3.57
N SER A 175 -0.86 1.95 3.46
CA SER A 175 -1.90 0.95 3.17
C SER A 175 -2.48 0.41 4.47
N TRP A 176 -3.77 0.64 4.65
CA TRP A 176 -4.58 0.17 5.77
C TRP A 176 -5.42 -1.03 5.35
N LEU A 177 -5.60 -2.00 6.24
CA LEU A 177 -6.55 -3.08 6.09
C LEU A 177 -7.98 -2.51 6.18
N ALA A 178 -8.70 -2.53 5.06
CA ALA A 178 -10.09 -2.06 4.99
C ALA A 178 -11.08 -3.21 5.19
N ARG A 179 -10.79 -4.37 4.59
CA ARG A 179 -11.64 -5.56 4.69
C ARG A 179 -10.80 -6.83 4.64
N PHE A 180 -11.12 -7.76 5.52
CA PHE A 180 -10.70 -9.15 5.44
C PHE A 180 -11.98 -9.99 5.43
N GLY A 181 -12.25 -10.69 4.32
CA GLY A 181 -13.46 -11.49 4.18
C GLY A 181 -13.17 -12.85 3.56
N GLU A 182 -13.99 -13.83 3.90
CA GLU A 182 -14.02 -15.11 3.21
C GLU A 182 -14.89 -14.99 1.96
N ILE A 183 -14.37 -15.47 0.82
CA ILE A 183 -15.15 -15.68 -0.39
C ILE A 183 -15.74 -17.07 -0.27
N ASN A 184 -17.01 -17.13 0.13
CA ASN A 184 -17.75 -18.38 0.07
C ASN A 184 -17.93 -18.71 -1.40
N ASN A 185 -17.24 -19.75 -1.87
CA ASN A 185 -17.42 -20.31 -3.20
C ASN A 185 -18.72 -21.15 -3.26
N GLU A 186 -19.78 -20.69 -2.59
CA GLU A 186 -21.15 -21.18 -2.71
C GLU A 186 -21.91 -20.26 -3.67
N LYS A 187 -21.53 -20.30 -4.95
CA LYS A 187 -22.44 -20.09 -6.08
C LYS A 187 -21.74 -20.43 -7.40
N ASN A 188 -22.34 -21.41 -8.07
CA ASN A 188 -22.02 -22.10 -9.32
C ASN A 188 -20.91 -23.15 -9.27
#